data_AF-A0A847CG99-F1
#
_entry.id   AF-A0A847CG99-F1
#
_cell.length_a   1.000
_cell.length_b   1.000
_cell.length_c   1.000
_cell.angle_alpha   90.00
_cell.angle_beta   90.00
_cell.angle_gamma   90.00
#
_symmetry.space_group_name_H-M   'P 1'
#
loop_
_entity.id
_entity.type
_entity.pdbx_description
1 polymer ?
#
loop_
_entity_poly.entity_id
_entity_poly.type
_entity_poly.pdbx_seq_one_letter_code
_entity_poly.pdbx_strand_id
1 'polypeptide(L)'
;MTSKTETRGGRQYLPYAFTEQGVAMLSAVLHSDTAVKVSIEIMKAFVSMRHYLQENAGIIGRLSTIESKSAKFEEKTIEYDKNFKKIFSALDKQIETPNQGIFFQGQIFDAYVFFEKIIQKAKSEIILIDGYVDLSILERLATKKKNVTVKIYTNEKTKITKLDIQKFNEQYPTLEVVSTAKMHDRFFNNRQRVDLPHRCFS
;
A
#
# COMPACT_ATOMS: atom_id res chain seq x y z
N MET A 1 -49.45 -28.99 -26.13
CA MET A 1 -49.25 -29.85 -27.31
C MET A 1 -50.45 -29.62 -28.22
N THR A 2 -50.36 -29.24 -29.49
CA THR A 2 -49.40 -29.63 -30.54
C THR A 2 -49.12 -28.48 -31.53
N SER A 3 -47.95 -28.61 -32.16
CA SER A 3 -47.27 -27.72 -33.10
C SER A 3 -47.95 -27.67 -34.48
N LYS A 4 -47.89 -26.50 -35.16
CA LYS A 4 -47.83 -26.43 -36.63
C LYS A 4 -46.65 -25.55 -37.07
N THR A 5 -45.57 -26.26 -37.42
CA THR A 5 -44.57 -26.01 -38.47
C THR A 5 -45.26 -25.66 -39.81
N GLU A 6 -44.72 -24.97 -40.82
CA GLU A 6 -43.44 -24.35 -41.20
C GLU A 6 -43.78 -23.48 -42.44
N THR A 7 -43.16 -22.30 -42.61
CA THR A 7 -42.90 -21.71 -43.95
C THR A 7 -41.77 -20.70 -43.84
N ARG A 8 -40.54 -21.19 -43.66
CA ARG A 8 -39.31 -20.39 -43.83
C ARG A 8 -38.59 -20.86 -45.09
N GLY A 9 -39.20 -20.56 -46.23
CA GLY A 9 -38.59 -20.76 -47.54
C GLY A 9 -37.82 -19.51 -47.96
N GLY A 10 -36.48 -19.57 -47.92
CA GLY A 10 -35.64 -18.58 -48.58
C GLY A 10 -34.23 -18.49 -48.00
N ARG A 11 -33.25 -19.01 -48.74
CA ARG A 11 -31.79 -18.79 -48.64
C ARG A 11 -31.36 -17.79 -47.54
N GLN A 12 -31.04 -18.28 -46.35
CA GLN A 12 -30.26 -17.54 -45.35
C GLN A 12 -28.78 -17.50 -45.79
N TYR A 13 -28.52 -16.85 -46.91
CA TYR A 13 -27.16 -16.40 -47.20
C TYR A 13 -27.12 -14.98 -46.65
N LEU A 14 -26.18 -14.70 -45.75
CA LEU A 14 -25.88 -13.31 -45.39
C LEU A 14 -25.65 -12.57 -46.71
N PRO A 15 -26.47 -11.57 -47.06
CA PRO A 15 -26.27 -10.87 -48.32
C PRO A 15 -24.87 -10.28 -48.26
N TYR A 16 -24.04 -10.63 -49.23
CA TYR A 16 -22.70 -10.07 -49.42
C TYR A 16 -22.74 -8.55 -49.72
N ALA A 17 -23.89 -7.89 -49.56
CA ALA A 17 -24.18 -6.49 -49.80
C ALA A 17 -23.16 -5.51 -49.19
N PHE A 18 -22.41 -5.93 -48.17
CA PHE A 18 -21.37 -5.13 -47.50
C PHE A 18 -19.93 -5.61 -47.79
N THR A 19 -19.74 -6.48 -48.77
CA THR A 19 -18.42 -6.82 -49.31
C THR A 19 -18.23 -6.16 -50.67
N GLU A 20 -16.97 -6.04 -51.11
CA GLU A 20 -16.63 -5.48 -52.43
C GLU A 20 -17.48 -6.10 -53.55
N GLN A 21 -17.68 -7.42 -53.50
CA GLN A 21 -18.42 -8.18 -54.49
C GLN A 21 -19.94 -7.94 -54.42
N GLY A 22 -20.53 -7.75 -53.24
CA GLY A 22 -21.97 -7.50 -53.13
C GLY A 22 -22.35 -6.03 -53.30
N VAL A 23 -21.45 -5.08 -53.03
CA VAL A 23 -21.64 -3.67 -53.41
C VAL A 23 -21.61 -3.54 -54.94
N ALA A 24 -20.70 -4.25 -55.62
CA ALA A 24 -20.66 -4.31 -57.08
C ALA A 24 -21.92 -4.96 -57.68
N MET A 25 -22.48 -5.98 -57.01
CA MET A 25 -23.73 -6.60 -57.41
C MET A 25 -24.93 -5.65 -57.21
N LEU A 26 -24.95 -4.88 -56.13
CA LEU A 26 -26.00 -3.88 -55.87
C LEU A 26 -25.94 -2.71 -56.87
N SER A 27 -24.75 -2.26 -57.27
CA SER A 27 -24.60 -1.22 -58.29
C SER A 27 -25.06 -1.68 -59.68
N ALA A 28 -25.04 -2.99 -59.95
CA ALA A 28 -25.56 -3.54 -61.20
C ALA A 28 -27.10 -3.62 -61.23
N VAL A 29 -27.75 -3.62 -60.06
CA VAL A 29 -29.23 -3.67 -59.94
C VAL A 29 -29.82 -2.26 -59.83
N LEU A 30 -29.13 -1.32 -59.17
CA LEU A 30 -29.58 0.05 -58.99
C LEU A 30 -29.07 0.97 -60.11
N HIS A 31 -29.99 1.52 -60.91
CA HIS A 31 -29.66 2.29 -62.12
C HIS A 31 -29.74 3.82 -61.93
N SER A 32 -29.86 4.34 -60.71
CA SER A 32 -29.88 5.80 -60.49
C SER A 32 -28.47 6.37 -60.45
N ASP A 33 -28.27 7.56 -61.02
CA ASP A 33 -26.98 8.25 -61.00
C ASP A 33 -26.42 8.45 -59.58
N THR A 34 -27.32 8.62 -58.59
CA THR A 34 -26.98 8.70 -57.18
C THR A 34 -26.47 7.37 -56.62
N ALA A 35 -27.13 6.25 -56.94
CA ALA A 35 -26.73 4.93 -56.47
C ALA A 35 -25.41 4.48 -57.10
N VAL A 36 -25.19 4.80 -58.38
CA VAL A 36 -23.94 4.53 -59.09
C VAL A 36 -22.77 5.27 -58.41
N LYS A 37 -22.92 6.57 -58.12
CA LYS A 37 -21.87 7.35 -57.43
C LYS A 37 -21.53 6.79 -56.05
N VAL A 38 -22.54 6.51 -55.23
CA VAL A 38 -22.36 5.95 -53.88
C VAL A 38 -21.66 4.59 -53.94
N SER A 39 -22.01 3.73 -54.89
CA SER A 39 -21.36 2.42 -55.02
C SER A 39 -19.86 2.51 -55.37
N ILE A 40 -19.49 3.48 -56.21
CA ILE A 40 -18.09 3.74 -56.58
C ILE A 40 -17.30 4.23 -55.36
N GLU A 41 -17.89 5.12 -54.54
CA GLU A 41 -17.26 5.60 -53.30
C GLU A 41 -17.06 4.47 -52.29
N ILE A 42 -18.07 3.61 -52.12
CA ILE A 42 -17.97 2.45 -51.22
C ILE A 42 -16.86 1.51 -51.71
N MET A 43 -16.79 1.18 -53.01
CA MET A 43 -15.72 0.32 -53.55
C MET A 43 -14.33 0.95 -53.35
N LYS A 44 -14.18 2.26 -53.58
CA LYS A 44 -12.92 2.99 -53.32
C LYS A 44 -12.50 2.91 -51.85
N ALA A 45 -13.45 3.01 -50.93
CA ALA A 45 -13.19 2.91 -49.50
C ALA A 45 -12.69 1.50 -49.11
N PHE A 46 -13.32 0.45 -49.62
CA PHE A 46 -12.89 -0.93 -49.35
C PHE A 46 -11.50 -1.24 -49.90
N VAL A 47 -11.22 -0.85 -51.15
CA VAL A 47 -9.89 -1.04 -51.75
C VAL A 47 -8.81 -0.31 -50.95
N SER A 48 -9.09 0.93 -50.53
CA SER A 48 -8.16 1.72 -49.70
C SER A 48 -7.92 1.08 -48.34
N MET A 49 -8.97 0.57 -47.69
CA MET A 49 -8.87 -0.13 -46.41
C MET A 49 -8.06 -1.43 -46.54
N ARG A 50 -8.28 -2.20 -47.60
CA ARG A 50 -7.52 -3.43 -47.87
C ARG A 50 -6.04 -3.13 -48.06
N HIS A 51 -5.72 -2.10 -48.84
CA HIS A 51 -4.34 -1.68 -49.04
C HIS A 51 -3.69 -1.27 -47.71
N TYR A 52 -4.36 -0.44 -46.92
CA TYR A 52 -3.90 -0.01 -45.60
C TYR A 52 -3.65 -1.19 -44.63
N LEU A 53 -4.56 -2.17 -44.59
CA LEU A 53 -4.41 -3.36 -43.76
C LEU A 53 -3.25 -4.25 -44.21
N GLN A 54 -3.03 -4.37 -45.52
CA GLN A 54 -1.92 -5.16 -46.08
C GLN A 54 -0.57 -4.48 -45.82
N GLU A 55 -0.48 -3.16 -46.01
CA GLU A 55 0.72 -2.38 -45.71
C GLU A 55 1.08 -2.41 -44.22
N ASN A 56 0.08 -2.36 -43.34
CA ASN A 56 0.28 -2.29 -41.89
C ASN A 56 0.13 -3.64 -41.16
N ALA A 57 0.00 -4.77 -41.88
CA ALA A 57 -0.25 -6.08 -41.29
C ALA A 57 0.80 -6.46 -40.21
N GLY A 58 2.06 -6.13 -40.45
CA GLY A 58 3.15 -6.35 -39.49
C GLY A 58 3.02 -5.52 -38.21
N ILE A 59 2.51 -4.29 -38.30
CA ILE A 59 2.27 -3.40 -37.16
C ILE A 59 1.07 -3.91 -36.35
N ILE A 60 -0.01 -4.30 -37.02
CA ILE A 60 -1.22 -4.84 -36.38
C ILE A 60 -0.89 -6.13 -35.61
N GLY A 61 -0.08 -7.02 -36.18
CA GLY A 61 0.37 -8.23 -35.49
C GLY A 61 1.28 -7.96 -34.29
N ARG A 62 2.11 -6.91 -34.34
CA ARG A 62 2.91 -6.48 -33.18
C ARG A 62 2.03 -5.87 -32.10
N LEU A 63 1.01 -5.09 -32.47
CA LEU A 63 0.07 -4.49 -31.54
C LEU A 63 -0.69 -5.55 -30.74
N SER A 64 -1.24 -6.57 -31.40
CA SER A 64 -1.95 -7.67 -30.71
C SER A 64 -1.03 -8.46 -29.77
N THR A 65 0.24 -8.61 -30.14
CA THR A 65 1.26 -9.23 -29.28
C THR A 65 1.56 -8.38 -28.04
N ILE A 66 1.65 -7.05 -28.20
CA ILE A 66 1.87 -6.12 -27.09
C ILE A 66 0.67 -6.14 -26.16
N GLU A 67 -0.55 -6.03 -26.68
CA GLU A 67 -1.78 -6.11 -25.89
C GLU A 67 -1.84 -7.39 -25.05
N SER A 68 -1.51 -8.54 -25.66
CA SER A 68 -1.46 -9.83 -24.97
C SER A 68 -0.38 -9.87 -23.87
N LYS A 69 0.77 -9.21 -24.09
CA LYS A 69 1.83 -9.12 -23.08
C LYS A 69 1.43 -8.19 -21.93
N SER A 70 0.80 -7.06 -22.23
CA SER A 70 0.30 -6.12 -21.23
C SER A 70 -0.74 -6.77 -20.32
N ALA A 71 -1.70 -7.51 -20.89
CA ALA A 71 -2.70 -8.25 -20.10
C ALA A 71 -2.05 -9.26 -19.13
N LYS A 72 -1.03 -9.99 -19.59
CA LYS A 72 -0.27 -10.91 -18.73
C LYS A 72 0.52 -10.19 -17.64
N PHE A 73 1.01 -8.99 -17.91
CA PHE A 73 1.75 -8.19 -16.93
C PHE A 73 0.82 -7.65 -15.84
N GLU A 74 -0.39 -7.22 -16.21
CA GLU A 74 -1.42 -6.81 -15.27
C GLU A 74 -1.82 -7.96 -14.34
N GLU A 75 -2.04 -9.15 -14.88
CA GLU A 75 -2.34 -10.36 -14.09
C GLU A 75 -1.23 -10.68 -13.09
N LYS A 76 0.03 -10.68 -13.53
CA LYS A 76 1.19 -10.90 -12.66
C LYS A 76 1.29 -9.84 -11.57
N THR A 77 1.06 -8.57 -11.90
CA THR A 77 1.09 -7.47 -10.92
C THR A 77 0.05 -7.68 -9.83
N ILE A 78 -1.17 -8.08 -10.21
CA ILE A 78 -2.23 -8.41 -9.25
C ILE A 78 -1.84 -9.59 -8.35
N GLU A 79 -1.17 -10.61 -8.91
CA GLU A 79 -0.67 -11.74 -8.14
C GLU A 79 0.44 -11.34 -7.16
N TYR A 80 1.42 -10.54 -7.62
CA TYR A 80 2.47 -10.00 -6.77
C TYR A 80 1.90 -9.17 -5.62
N ASP A 81 0.93 -8.29 -5.88
CA ASP A 81 0.27 -7.51 -4.83
C ASP A 81 -0.45 -8.39 -3.81
N LYS A 82 -1.12 -9.46 -4.26
CA LYS A 82 -1.76 -10.43 -3.35
C LYS A 82 -0.72 -11.14 -2.49
N ASN A 83 0.37 -11.61 -3.09
CA ASN A 83 1.44 -12.32 -2.38
C ASN A 83 2.17 -11.38 -1.41
N PHE A 84 2.41 -10.14 -1.83
CA PHE A 84 2.98 -9.09 -1.00
C PHE A 84 2.10 -8.80 0.22
N LYS A 85 0.79 -8.59 0.03
CA LYS A 85 -0.17 -8.40 1.14
C LYS A 85 -0.20 -9.59 2.10
N LYS A 86 -0.11 -10.83 1.59
CA LYS A 86 -0.02 -12.04 2.43
C LYS A 86 1.26 -12.04 3.27
N ILE A 87 2.41 -11.73 2.67
CA ILE A 87 3.68 -11.65 3.39
C ILE A 87 3.63 -10.55 4.45
N PHE A 88 3.17 -9.35 4.11
CA PHE A 88 3.03 -8.24 5.06
C PHE A 88 2.12 -8.58 6.23
N SER A 89 0.94 -9.15 5.96
CA SER A 89 0.03 -9.56 7.03
C SER A 89 0.60 -10.69 7.91
N ALA A 90 1.47 -11.55 7.37
CA ALA A 90 2.18 -12.55 8.15
C ALA A 90 3.28 -11.93 9.03
N LEU A 91 3.99 -10.92 8.52
CA LEU A 91 4.98 -10.14 9.27
C LEU A 91 4.31 -9.32 10.38
N ASP A 92 3.21 -8.63 10.10
CA ASP A 92 2.45 -7.85 11.09
C ASP A 92 1.97 -8.73 12.26
N LYS A 93 1.52 -9.95 11.98
CA LYS A 93 1.14 -10.93 13.01
C LYS A 93 2.32 -11.39 13.87
N GLN A 94 3.54 -11.39 13.34
CA GLN A 94 4.76 -11.66 14.12
C GLN A 94 5.26 -10.44 14.90
N ILE A 95 4.77 -9.23 14.59
CA ILE A 95 5.08 -7.97 15.28
C ILE A 95 4.10 -7.70 16.44
N GLU A 96 3.14 -8.59 16.70
CA GLU A 96 2.35 -8.58 17.93
C GLU A 96 3.28 -8.85 19.13
N THR A 97 3.77 -7.73 19.68
CA THR A 97 4.72 -7.54 20.79
C THR A 97 6.20 -7.81 20.45
N PRO A 98 6.93 -6.80 19.95
CA PRO A 98 8.36 -6.78 20.20
C PRO A 98 8.54 -6.70 21.72
N ASN A 99 8.90 -7.81 22.37
CA ASN A 99 9.44 -7.78 23.73
C ASN A 99 10.71 -6.91 23.82
N GLN A 100 11.29 -6.52 22.67
CA GLN A 100 12.42 -5.63 22.51
C GLN A 100 12.10 -4.62 21.40
N GLY A 101 11.65 -3.41 21.77
CA GLY A 101 11.32 -2.33 20.82
C GLY A 101 12.54 -1.84 20.05
N ILE A 102 12.92 -2.56 18.98
CA ILE A 102 14.04 -2.24 18.10
C ILE A 102 13.51 -1.41 16.93
N PHE A 103 14.10 -0.22 16.72
CA PHE A 103 13.74 0.70 15.64
C PHE A 103 14.95 0.93 14.71
N PHE A 104 14.71 0.99 13.40
CA PHE A 104 15.76 1.25 12.41
C PHE A 104 15.86 2.75 12.06
N GLN A 105 16.99 3.16 11.48
CA GLN A 105 17.21 4.55 11.05
C GLN A 105 16.09 5.01 10.09
N GLY A 106 15.37 6.08 10.46
CA GLY A 106 14.23 6.63 9.72
C GLY A 106 12.86 6.38 10.36
N GLN A 107 12.73 5.42 11.28
CA GLN A 107 11.48 5.11 12.00
C GLN A 107 11.28 5.99 13.25
N ILE A 108 11.60 7.29 13.13
CA ILE A 108 11.60 8.21 14.27
C ILE A 108 10.18 8.40 14.83
N PHE A 109 9.19 8.53 13.94
CA PHE A 109 7.81 8.72 14.34
C PHE A 109 7.26 7.48 15.08
N ASP A 110 7.51 6.28 14.54
CA ASP A 110 7.04 5.03 15.16
C ASP A 110 7.70 4.78 16.53
N ALA A 111 8.99 5.11 16.66
CA ALA A 111 9.70 5.06 17.93
C ALA A 111 9.07 5.99 18.98
N TYR A 112 8.67 7.20 18.58
CA TYR A 112 7.98 8.14 19.47
C TYR A 112 6.58 7.66 19.87
N VAL A 113 5.79 7.15 18.93
CA VAL A 113 4.46 6.59 19.23
C VAL A 113 4.59 5.41 20.21
N PHE A 114 5.60 4.57 20.02
CA PHE A 114 5.88 3.46 20.94
C PHE A 114 6.31 3.95 22.33
N PHE A 115 7.19 4.96 22.39
CA PHE A 115 7.63 5.58 23.64
C PHE A 115 6.44 6.17 24.43
N GLU A 116 5.53 6.88 23.77
CA GLU A 116 4.31 7.40 24.39
C GLU A 116 3.41 6.28 24.94
N LYS A 117 3.25 5.19 24.18
CA LYS A 117 2.50 4.01 24.63
C LYS A 117 3.11 3.40 25.90
N ILE A 118 4.45 3.36 26.02
CA ILE A 118 5.13 2.88 27.23
C ILE A 118 4.84 3.81 28.41
N ILE A 119 5.00 5.12 28.23
CA ILE A 119 4.75 6.13 29.28
C ILE A 119 3.32 6.01 29.81
N GLN A 120 2.34 5.89 28.92
CA GLN A 120 0.93 5.77 29.30
C GLN A 120 0.61 4.44 30.01
N LYS A 121 1.26 3.34 29.61
CA LYS A 121 1.06 2.02 30.22
C LYS A 121 1.74 1.87 31.58
N ALA A 122 2.81 2.62 31.85
CA ALA A 122 3.54 2.57 33.12
C ALA A 122 2.61 2.84 34.32
N LYS A 123 2.80 2.07 35.40
CA LYS A 123 1.95 2.15 36.61
C LYS A 123 2.69 2.71 37.83
N SER A 124 4.01 2.50 37.92
CA SER A 124 4.79 2.81 39.12
C SER A 124 6.04 3.65 38.83
N GLU A 125 6.93 3.18 37.96
CA GLU A 125 8.21 3.83 37.70
C GLU A 125 8.61 3.74 36.22
N ILE A 126 9.24 4.79 35.71
CA ILE A 126 9.89 4.83 34.39
C ILE A 126 11.36 5.21 34.62
N ILE A 127 12.26 4.35 34.16
CA ILE A 127 13.71 4.61 34.18
C ILE A 127 14.15 4.86 32.75
N LEU A 128 14.62 6.08 32.47
CA LEU A 128 15.19 6.48 31.19
C LEU A 128 16.71 6.55 31.33
N ILE A 129 17.42 5.82 30.48
CA ILE A 129 18.88 5.83 30.40
C ILE A 129 19.23 6.33 29.01
N ASP A 130 19.64 7.58 28.91
CA ASP A 130 19.95 8.21 27.62
C ASP A 130 21.09 9.23 27.79
N GLY A 131 22.10 9.12 26.92
CA GLY A 131 23.24 10.03 26.90
C GLY A 131 22.90 11.45 26.45
N TYR A 132 21.74 11.65 25.81
CA TYR A 132 21.31 12.94 25.27
C TYR A 132 19.83 13.20 25.54
N VAL A 133 19.54 13.76 26.72
CA VAL A 133 18.17 14.20 27.06
C VAL A 133 18.01 15.69 26.83
N ASP A 134 16.92 16.07 26.16
CA ASP A 134 16.53 17.45 25.86
C ASP A 134 15.11 17.78 26.35
N LEU A 135 14.67 19.02 26.13
CA LEU A 135 13.35 19.50 26.55
C LEU A 135 12.21 18.70 25.90
N SER A 136 12.40 18.20 24.67
CA SER A 136 11.36 17.44 23.96
C SER A 136 11.02 16.13 24.66
N ILE A 137 12.01 15.50 25.31
CA ILE A 137 11.79 14.29 26.12
C ILE A 137 11.01 14.64 27.40
N LEU A 138 11.28 15.78 28.03
CA LEU A 138 10.50 16.25 29.19
C LEU A 138 9.04 16.50 28.82
N GLU A 139 8.79 17.18 27.70
CA GLU A 139 7.43 17.42 27.19
C GLU A 139 6.66 16.11 26.98
N ARG A 140 7.32 15.09 26.43
CA ARG A 140 6.71 13.75 26.26
C ARG A 140 6.45 13.07 27.59
N LEU A 141 7.37 13.17 28.55
CA LEU A 141 7.20 12.64 29.91
C LEU A 141 6.08 13.34 30.69
N ALA A 142 5.66 14.55 30.30
CA ALA A 142 4.49 15.22 30.88
C ALA A 142 3.19 14.41 30.69
N THR A 143 3.13 13.52 29.69
CA THR A 143 1.99 12.63 29.45
C THR A 143 1.88 11.46 30.44
N LYS A 144 2.83 11.33 31.39
CA LYS A 144 2.81 10.29 32.41
C LYS A 144 1.62 10.41 33.34
N LYS A 145 1.20 9.28 33.92
CA LYS A 145 0.21 9.27 35.00
C LYS A 145 0.79 9.95 36.25
N LYS A 146 -0.06 10.64 37.02
CA LYS A 146 0.32 11.40 38.21
C LYS A 146 1.10 10.58 39.26
N ASN A 147 0.82 9.28 39.37
CA ASN A 147 1.45 8.40 40.37
C ASN A 147 2.72 7.69 39.87
N VAL A 148 3.21 8.02 38.67
CA VAL A 148 4.40 7.38 38.09
C VAL A 148 5.62 8.23 38.35
N THR A 149 6.63 7.65 38.99
CA THR A 149 7.94 8.28 39.23
C THR A 149 8.82 8.11 38.00
N VAL A 150 9.53 9.17 37.61
CA VAL A 150 10.48 9.11 36.49
C VAL A 150 11.89 9.35 36.99
N LYS A 151 12.82 8.46 36.62
CA LYS A 151 14.26 8.60 36.86
C LYS A 151 14.98 8.67 35.54
N ILE A 152 15.73 9.74 35.32
CA ILE A 152 16.54 9.94 34.12
C ILE A 152 18.01 9.83 34.51
N TYR A 153 18.70 8.87 33.91
CA TYR A 153 20.15 8.77 33.98
C TYR A 153 20.73 9.29 32.68
N THR A 154 21.51 10.37 32.79
CA THR A 154 22.05 11.05 31.61
C THR A 154 23.45 11.60 31.85
N ASN A 155 24.11 12.06 30.80
CA ASN A 155 25.47 12.58 30.89
C ASN A 155 25.47 13.96 31.61
N GLU A 156 26.59 14.39 32.15
CA GLU A 156 26.74 15.70 32.80
C GLU A 156 26.59 16.87 31.82
N LYS A 157 26.75 16.61 30.51
CA LYS A 157 26.66 17.61 29.43
C LYS A 157 25.28 17.66 28.75
N THR A 158 24.19 17.45 29.48
CA THR A 158 22.85 17.58 28.89
C THR A 158 22.43 19.03 28.67
N LYS A 159 21.45 19.21 27.77
CA LYS A 159 20.86 20.53 27.48
C LYS A 159 19.81 20.96 28.52
N ILE A 160 19.43 20.09 29.45
CA ILE A 160 18.40 20.34 30.46
C ILE A 160 19.04 21.01 31.68
N THR A 161 18.43 22.10 32.16
CA THR A 161 18.90 22.80 33.35
C THR A 161 18.17 22.34 34.61
N LYS A 162 18.75 22.63 35.78
CA LYS A 162 18.10 22.39 37.09
C LYS A 162 16.75 23.11 37.21
N LEU A 163 16.63 24.28 36.58
CA LEU A 163 15.43 25.11 36.59
C LEU A 163 14.29 24.45 35.80
N ASP A 164 14.62 23.80 34.67
CA ASP A 164 13.63 23.07 33.86
C ASP A 164 13.07 21.86 34.63
N ILE A 165 13.94 21.16 35.37
CA ILE A 165 13.55 20.03 36.22
C ILE A 165 12.63 20.50 37.36
N GLN A 166 12.93 21.65 37.97
CA GLN A 166 12.08 22.24 39.02
C GLN A 166 10.70 22.60 38.47
N LYS A 167 10.64 23.34 37.36
CA LYS A 167 9.37 23.69 36.70
C LYS A 167 8.56 22.47 36.28
N PHE A 168 9.23 21.44 35.77
CA PHE A 168 8.56 20.19 35.44
C PHE A 168 7.96 19.53 36.68
N ASN A 169 8.71 19.47 37.80
CA ASN A 169 8.23 18.88 39.05
C ASN A 169 7.12 19.66 39.73
N GLU A 170 7.02 20.98 39.51
CA GLU A 170 5.88 21.78 39.98
C GLU A 170 4.56 21.34 39.32
N GLN A 171 4.61 20.97 38.04
CA GLN A 171 3.42 20.63 37.26
C GLN A 171 3.17 19.11 37.17
N TYR A 172 4.24 18.31 37.13
CA TYR A 172 4.23 16.87 36.86
C TYR A 172 5.16 16.07 37.80
N PRO A 173 4.99 16.17 39.13
CA PRO A 173 5.80 15.38 40.08
C PRO A 173 5.60 13.87 39.87
N THR A 174 6.58 12.99 40.06
CA THR A 174 7.99 13.19 40.47
C THR A 174 8.95 12.82 39.34
N LEU A 175 9.92 13.70 39.07
CA LEU A 175 11.05 13.53 38.15
C LEU A 175 12.38 13.71 38.91
N GLU A 176 13.23 12.70 38.84
CA GLU A 176 14.60 12.72 39.36
C GLU A 176 15.58 12.56 38.20
N VAL A 177 16.58 13.44 38.13
CA VAL A 177 17.63 13.38 37.11
C VAL A 177 18.98 13.14 37.79
N VAL A 178 19.64 12.05 37.42
CA VAL A 178 20.95 11.66 37.93
C VAL A 178 21.96 11.78 36.80
N SER A 179 22.91 12.69 36.95
CA SER A 179 24.03 12.84 36.01
C SER A 179 25.12 11.82 36.31
N THR A 180 25.65 11.13 35.29
CA THR A 180 26.75 10.16 35.43
C THR A 180 27.76 10.30 34.30
N ALA A 181 29.04 10.42 34.65
CA ALA A 181 30.16 10.52 33.71
C ALA A 181 30.48 9.20 32.96
N LYS A 182 29.99 8.05 33.44
CA LYS A 182 30.26 6.71 32.88
C LYS A 182 29.08 6.13 32.08
N MET A 183 28.57 6.89 31.11
CA MET A 183 27.63 6.36 30.11
C MET A 183 28.42 5.96 28.87
N HIS A 184 28.82 4.69 28.79
CA HIS A 184 29.28 4.09 27.54
C HIS A 184 28.12 3.37 26.86
N ASP A 185 28.10 3.43 25.53
CA ASP A 185 26.98 3.07 24.65
C ASP A 185 26.23 1.78 25.04
N ARG A 186 24.90 1.90 25.02
CA ARG A 186 23.89 0.82 24.89
C ARG A 186 23.89 -0.25 25.98
N PHE A 187 23.21 0.02 27.09
CA PHE A 187 22.57 -1.04 27.88
C PHE A 187 21.17 -0.63 28.37
N PHE A 188 20.15 -1.33 27.87
CA PHE A 188 18.78 -1.30 28.40
C PHE A 188 18.57 -2.58 29.21
N ASN A 189 18.52 -2.47 30.54
CA ASN A 189 18.24 -3.60 31.43
C ASN A 189 16.78 -3.48 31.92
N ASN A 190 15.86 -4.15 31.26
CA ASN A 190 14.45 -4.15 31.63
C ASN A 190 14.24 -5.14 32.79
N ARG A 191 14.36 -4.68 34.05
CA ARG A 191 13.88 -5.45 35.21
C ARG A 191 12.37 -5.22 35.37
N GLN A 192 11.56 -5.91 34.57
CA GLN A 192 10.19 -6.20 35.00
C GLN A 192 10.27 -7.33 36.03
N ARG A 193 10.08 -6.98 37.31
CA ARG A 193 9.76 -7.97 38.33
C ARG A 193 8.30 -8.38 38.09
N VAL A 194 8.12 -9.48 37.36
CA VAL A 194 6.83 -10.18 37.28
C VAL A 194 6.73 -11.02 38.54
N ASP A 195 5.92 -10.58 39.49
CA ASP A 195 5.55 -11.40 40.65
C ASP A 195 4.69 -12.56 40.14
N LEU A 196 5.29 -13.76 40.09
CA LEU A 196 4.55 -15.01 39.94
C LEU A 196 3.93 -15.36 41.31
N PRO A 197 2.62 -15.67 41.39
CA PRO A 197 2.00 -16.04 42.65
C PRO A 197 2.59 -17.34 43.16
N HIS A 198 3.11 -17.32 44.39
CA HIS A 198 3.43 -18.50 45.16
C HIS A 198 2.17 -19.38 45.27
N ARG A 199 2.13 -20.49 44.50
CA ARG A 199 1.30 -21.64 44.86
C ARG A 199 2.15 -22.59 45.69
N CYS A 200 1.66 -22.82 46.90
CA CYS A 200 2.10 -23.86 47.82
C CYS A 200 2.19 -25.21 47.10
N PHE A 201 3.34 -25.86 47.23
CA PHE A 201 3.44 -27.31 47.10
C PHE A 201 3.48 -27.89 48.51
N SER A 202 2.53 -28.77 48.79
CA SER A 202 2.67 -29.93 49.66
C SER A 202 2.49 -31.15 48.77
#